data_AF-A0A8S2RSL2-F1
#
_entry.id   AF-A0A8S2RSL2-F1
#
_cell.length_a   1.000
_cell.length_b   1.000
_cell.length_c   1.000
_cell.angle_alpha   90.00
_cell.angle_beta   90.00
_cell.angle_gamma   90.00
#
_symmetry.space_group_name_H-M   'P 1'
#
loop_
_entity.id
_entity.type
_entity.pdbx_description
1 polymer ?
#
loop_
_entity_poly.entity_id
_entity_poly.type
_entity_poly.pdbx_seq_one_letter_code
_entity_poly.pdbx_strand_id
1 'polypeptide(L)'
;KLLSSSQSYVFEQVNFQDLADSLFYENQVACEIDRRKESNYLLIDHKEEIDSLKLAISENDDIISQIELQLKKLLKDTNKYEQFKITTKADIENLSKEIVLKKQATEYILSINPETERLQNAIEKLKVKLTTLESQWNDIRQTLAEQKDTINKSLSDRLSQTNEKLQMINDMKQKGRLLMTDIKDKGEIFQRLNGEYEQQKTKLKNKQDNNRQFFTKQILEIVANTTKQKEEINKTIIETRVLQKDLNRLTEKLERTFQVTDTRLFKDAKVDECARRSYKMLITLHCDCDFVYKIVEEIGVIIREIRELEDQIEVEAQKNMSTNLETLLNEYKKIKGENMALKSKVGNSK
;
A
#
# COMPACT_ATOMS: atom_id res chain seq x y z
N LYS A 1 125.72 -55.88 157.83
CA LYS A 1 126.61 -56.29 158.94
C LYS A 1 128.03 -56.37 158.39
N LEU A 2 128.95 -55.58 158.98
CA LEU A 2 130.39 -55.81 159.25
C LEU A 2 131.32 -56.28 158.11
N LEU A 3 132.33 -55.46 157.72
CA LEU A 3 133.79 -55.47 158.06
C LEU A 3 134.63 -56.27 157.02
N SER A 4 135.90 -56.01 156.67
CA SER A 4 136.92 -54.94 156.87
C SER A 4 138.27 -55.30 156.21
N SER A 5 139.15 -54.29 156.04
CA SER A 5 140.65 -54.27 156.07
C SER A 5 141.45 -54.67 154.81
N SER A 6 142.64 -54.17 154.44
CA SER A 6 143.48 -52.93 154.55
C SER A 6 144.89 -53.23 153.96
N GLN A 7 145.63 -52.18 153.49
CA GLN A 7 147.12 -52.00 153.33
C GLN A 7 147.89 -52.10 151.98
N SER A 8 148.62 -50.98 151.68
CA SER A 8 149.99 -50.65 151.15
C SER A 8 150.79 -51.31 149.97
N TYR A 9 151.16 -50.44 149.00
CA TYR A 9 152.50 -49.95 148.46
C TYR A 9 153.59 -50.78 147.70
N VAL A 10 154.26 -50.05 146.76
CA VAL A 10 155.64 -50.11 146.13
C VAL A 10 155.74 -50.44 144.61
N PHE A 11 156.88 -50.08 143.99
CA PHE A 11 157.19 -49.37 142.73
C PHE A 11 157.95 -50.22 141.65
N GLU A 12 157.99 -49.70 140.41
CA GLU A 12 158.99 -49.82 139.31
C GLU A 12 159.11 -51.00 138.28
N GLN A 13 158.85 -50.61 137.00
CA GLN A 13 159.53 -50.79 135.68
C GLN A 13 159.99 -52.13 135.02
N VAL A 14 159.93 -52.07 133.67
CA VAL A 14 160.61 -52.85 132.57
C VAL A 14 159.83 -54.11 132.07
N ASN A 15 159.58 -54.49 130.79
CA ASN A 15 160.04 -54.14 129.42
C ASN A 15 159.06 -54.66 128.31
N PHE A 16 159.07 -53.98 127.14
CA PHE A 16 158.91 -54.41 125.73
C PHE A 16 157.82 -55.45 125.32
N GLN A 17 156.67 -55.04 124.75
CA GLN A 17 156.40 -54.57 123.37
C GLN A 17 156.01 -55.67 122.33
N ASP A 18 156.00 -56.98 122.65
CA ASP A 18 155.85 -58.03 121.61
C ASP A 18 154.72 -59.09 121.76
N LEU A 19 153.73 -58.96 122.65
CA LEU A 19 152.49 -59.77 122.51
C LEU A 19 151.21 -59.06 122.99
N ALA A 20 151.25 -57.72 123.02
CA ALA A 20 150.05 -56.89 123.04
C ALA A 20 149.35 -56.86 121.66
N ASP A 21 149.97 -57.40 120.61
CA ASP A 21 149.43 -57.43 119.23
C ASP A 21 148.54 -58.66 118.91
N SER A 22 148.53 -59.71 119.76
CA SER A 22 147.52 -60.78 119.64
C SER A 22 146.23 -60.46 120.42
N LEU A 23 146.24 -59.38 121.20
CA LEU A 23 145.12 -58.80 121.95
C LEU A 23 144.27 -57.82 121.13
N PHE A 24 144.45 -57.74 119.79
CA PHE A 24 143.72 -56.74 118.99
C PHE A 24 142.98 -57.27 117.75
N TYR A 25 143.31 -58.45 117.20
CA TYR A 25 142.80 -58.79 115.84
C TYR A 25 141.66 -59.81 115.72
N GLU A 26 141.47 -60.77 116.62
CA GLU A 26 140.41 -61.79 116.40
C GLU A 26 139.11 -61.54 117.19
N ASN A 27 139.17 -60.88 118.36
CA ASN A 27 137.96 -60.61 119.14
C ASN A 27 137.23 -59.30 118.74
N GLN A 28 137.79 -58.52 117.80
CA GLN A 28 137.14 -57.33 117.24
C GLN A 28 136.30 -57.65 115.98
N VAL A 29 136.50 -58.80 115.33
CA VAL A 29 135.83 -59.11 114.04
C VAL A 29 134.47 -59.79 114.21
N ALA A 30 134.23 -60.54 115.29
CA ALA A 30 132.97 -61.26 115.47
C ALA A 30 131.79 -60.37 115.94
N CYS A 31 132.05 -59.27 116.67
CA CYS A 31 131.00 -58.39 117.20
C CYS A 31 130.55 -57.28 116.21
N GLU A 32 131.32 -57.01 115.15
CA GLU A 32 131.02 -55.96 114.17
C GLU A 32 130.04 -56.40 113.06
N ILE A 33 129.84 -57.72 112.88
CA ILE A 33 128.96 -58.28 111.83
C ILE A 33 127.48 -58.28 112.26
N ASP A 34 127.18 -58.44 113.54
CA ASP A 34 125.79 -58.48 114.01
C ASP A 34 125.11 -57.10 114.05
N ARG A 35 125.86 -56.00 114.24
CA ARG A 35 125.28 -54.63 114.17
C ARG A 35 124.91 -54.16 112.76
N ARG A 36 125.47 -54.75 111.70
CA ARG A 36 125.15 -54.36 110.31
C ARG A 36 123.87 -54.99 109.77
N LYS A 37 123.34 -56.05 110.39
CA LYS A 37 122.09 -56.69 109.95
C LYS A 37 120.83 -55.99 110.49
N GLU A 38 120.88 -55.41 111.69
CA GLU A 38 119.72 -54.69 112.27
C GLU A 38 119.44 -53.34 111.59
N SER A 39 120.46 -52.62 111.16
CA SER A 39 120.30 -51.30 110.53
C SER A 39 119.67 -51.35 109.13
N ASN A 40 119.79 -52.48 108.42
CA ASN A 40 119.23 -52.65 107.08
C ASN A 40 117.75 -53.05 107.07
N TYR A 41 117.25 -53.72 108.11
CA TYR A 41 115.82 -54.08 108.19
C TYR A 41 114.93 -52.86 108.48
N LEU A 42 115.41 -51.89 109.28
CA LEU A 42 114.62 -50.69 109.62
C LEU A 42 114.45 -49.70 108.45
N LEU A 43 115.34 -49.74 107.46
CA LEU A 43 115.35 -48.81 106.32
C LEU A 43 114.38 -49.25 105.20
N ILE A 44 113.94 -50.50 105.21
CA ILE A 44 112.98 -51.05 104.24
C ILE A 44 111.55 -50.71 104.67
N ASP A 45 111.21 -50.85 105.95
CA ASP A 45 109.87 -50.51 106.49
C ASP A 45 109.52 -49.02 106.27
N HIS A 46 110.46 -48.11 106.53
CA HIS A 46 110.22 -46.67 106.31
C HIS A 46 110.04 -46.30 104.82
N LYS A 47 110.50 -47.15 103.90
CA LYS A 47 110.35 -46.90 102.45
C LYS A 47 108.97 -47.32 101.95
N GLU A 48 108.42 -48.41 102.47
CA GLU A 48 107.06 -48.86 102.16
C GLU A 48 106.00 -47.90 102.71
N GLU A 49 106.22 -47.31 103.89
CA GLU A 49 105.29 -46.33 104.47
C GLU A 49 105.19 -45.03 103.65
N ILE A 50 106.32 -44.54 103.13
CA ILE A 50 106.37 -43.32 102.29
C ILE A 50 105.65 -43.54 100.95
N ASP A 51 105.76 -44.73 100.36
CA ASP A 51 105.09 -45.01 99.08
C ASP A 51 103.58 -45.18 99.25
N SER A 52 103.09 -45.66 100.40
CA SER A 52 101.64 -45.70 100.70
C SER A 52 101.02 -44.30 100.84
N LEU A 53 101.72 -43.37 101.50
CA LEU A 53 101.23 -41.99 101.69
C LEU A 53 101.24 -41.19 100.38
N LYS A 54 102.21 -41.43 99.49
CA LYS A 54 102.21 -40.82 98.15
C LYS A 54 101.01 -41.25 97.32
N LEU A 55 100.59 -42.51 97.43
CA LEU A 55 99.44 -43.03 96.70
C LEU A 55 98.14 -42.34 97.16
N ALA A 56 97.97 -42.17 98.48
CA ALA A 56 96.81 -41.48 99.05
C ALA A 56 96.73 -39.98 98.69
N ILE A 57 97.87 -39.31 98.50
CA ILE A 57 97.90 -37.92 98.04
C ILE A 57 97.44 -37.82 96.57
N SER A 58 97.89 -38.75 95.71
CA SER A 58 97.45 -38.81 94.31
C SER A 58 95.94 -39.02 94.18
N GLU A 59 95.35 -39.87 95.00
CA GLU A 59 93.90 -40.12 94.98
C GLU A 59 93.09 -38.88 95.42
N ASN A 60 93.59 -38.10 96.38
CA ASN A 60 92.93 -36.87 96.81
C ASN A 60 92.99 -35.75 95.75
N ASP A 61 94.08 -35.65 94.99
CA ASP A 61 94.20 -34.68 93.89
C ASP A 61 93.21 -34.97 92.74
N ASP A 62 92.92 -36.25 92.48
CA ASP A 62 91.92 -36.66 91.48
C ASP A 62 90.48 -36.32 91.94
N ILE A 63 90.17 -36.47 93.23
CA ILE A 63 88.86 -36.08 93.79
C ILE A 63 88.66 -34.56 93.70
N ILE A 64 89.68 -33.77 94.02
CA ILE A 64 89.62 -32.30 93.92
C ILE A 64 89.35 -31.87 92.47
N SER A 65 90.03 -32.47 91.49
CA SER A 65 89.81 -32.18 90.07
C SER A 65 88.39 -32.51 89.60
N GLN A 66 87.76 -33.56 90.12
CA GLN A 66 86.37 -33.90 89.78
C GLN A 66 85.36 -32.88 90.33
N ILE A 67 85.56 -32.38 91.56
CA ILE A 67 84.66 -31.40 92.19
C ILE A 67 84.72 -30.06 91.44
N GLU A 68 85.91 -29.61 91.04
CA GLU A 68 86.07 -28.37 90.26
C GLU A 68 85.33 -28.45 88.92
N LEU A 69 85.31 -29.62 88.28
CA LEU A 69 84.60 -29.84 87.02
C LEU A 69 83.07 -29.79 87.20
N GLN A 70 82.56 -30.30 88.32
CA GLN A 70 81.12 -30.25 88.64
C GLN A 70 80.65 -28.82 88.96
N LEU A 71 81.44 -28.04 89.70
CA LEU A 71 81.13 -26.63 89.98
C LEU A 71 81.06 -25.78 88.70
N LYS A 72 81.97 -26.00 87.74
CA LYS A 72 81.93 -25.31 86.42
C LYS A 72 80.67 -25.66 85.61
N LYS A 73 80.13 -26.88 85.73
CA LYS A 73 78.88 -27.27 85.06
C LYS A 73 77.67 -26.55 85.67
N LEU A 74 77.55 -26.56 87.00
CA LEU A 74 76.43 -25.90 87.69
C LEU A 74 76.39 -24.39 87.44
N LEU A 75 77.55 -23.74 87.35
CA LEU A 75 77.63 -22.30 87.05
C LEU A 75 77.08 -21.98 85.64
N LYS A 76 77.39 -22.81 84.64
CA LYS A 76 76.88 -22.65 83.28
C LYS A 76 75.36 -22.82 83.20
N ASP A 77 74.81 -23.80 83.92
CA ASP A 77 73.38 -24.07 83.87
C ASP A 77 72.55 -23.01 84.61
N THR A 78 73.11 -22.43 85.68
CA THR A 78 72.49 -21.29 86.39
C THR A 78 72.39 -20.06 85.49
N ASN A 79 73.45 -19.71 84.76
CA ASN A 79 73.44 -18.58 83.82
C ASN A 79 72.46 -18.76 82.65
N LYS A 80 72.30 -19.99 82.14
CA LYS A 80 71.31 -20.27 81.08
C LYS A 80 69.88 -20.05 81.56
N TYR A 81 69.56 -20.49 82.78
CA TYR A 81 68.23 -20.32 83.36
C TYR A 81 67.88 -18.84 83.58
N GLU A 82 68.85 -18.04 84.02
CA GLU A 82 68.66 -16.61 84.24
C GLU A 82 68.43 -15.85 82.92
N GLN A 83 69.16 -16.18 81.86
CA GLN A 83 68.89 -15.64 80.52
C GLN A 83 67.50 -16.03 79.99
N PHE A 84 67.08 -17.29 80.17
CA PHE A 84 65.75 -17.75 79.74
C PHE A 84 64.61 -17.04 80.49
N LYS A 85 64.81 -16.70 81.77
CA LYS A 85 63.84 -15.95 82.57
C LYS A 85 63.69 -14.50 82.08
N ILE A 86 64.76 -13.87 81.63
CA ILE A 86 64.73 -12.51 81.10
C ILE A 86 64.01 -12.48 79.74
N THR A 87 64.32 -13.43 78.85
CA THR A 87 63.68 -13.49 77.52
C THR A 87 62.19 -13.77 77.62
N THR A 88 61.77 -14.73 78.45
CA THR A 88 60.34 -15.04 78.64
C THR A 88 59.55 -13.87 79.25
N LYS A 89 60.17 -13.08 80.14
CA LYS A 89 59.51 -11.88 80.70
C LYS A 89 59.31 -10.79 79.65
N ALA A 90 60.30 -10.59 78.77
CA ALA A 90 60.18 -9.65 77.65
C ALA A 90 59.09 -10.06 76.65
N ASP A 91 58.95 -11.36 76.37
CA ASP A 91 57.91 -11.88 75.48
C ASP A 91 56.51 -11.66 76.05
N ILE A 92 56.31 -11.88 77.35
CA ILE A 92 55.02 -11.63 78.03
C ILE A 92 54.63 -10.14 77.96
N GLU A 93 55.58 -9.22 78.16
CA GLU A 93 55.30 -7.79 78.04
C GLU A 93 54.93 -7.39 76.61
N ASN A 94 55.60 -7.93 75.59
CA ASN A 94 55.28 -7.65 74.19
C ASN A 94 53.89 -8.18 73.80
N LEU A 95 53.56 -9.41 74.19
CA LEU A 95 52.23 -10.00 73.98
C LEU A 95 51.12 -9.20 74.67
N SER A 96 51.36 -8.67 75.88
CA SER A 96 50.38 -7.86 76.59
C SER A 96 50.05 -6.55 75.86
N LYS A 97 51.08 -5.87 75.31
CA LYS A 97 50.91 -4.65 74.51
C LYS A 97 50.16 -4.93 73.22
N GLU A 98 50.46 -6.04 72.55
CA GLU A 98 49.75 -6.45 71.33
C GLU A 98 48.26 -6.74 71.58
N ILE A 99 47.93 -7.40 72.70
CA ILE A 99 46.53 -7.66 73.08
C ILE A 99 45.77 -6.35 73.33
N VAL A 100 46.39 -5.37 74.00
CA VAL A 100 45.75 -4.06 74.25
C VAL A 100 45.49 -3.33 72.93
N LEU A 101 46.44 -3.32 72.01
CA LEU A 101 46.28 -2.71 70.69
C LEU A 101 45.18 -3.40 69.87
N LYS A 102 45.10 -4.74 69.90
CA LYS A 102 44.02 -5.50 69.23
C LYS A 102 42.65 -5.23 69.85
N LYS A 103 42.56 -5.06 71.17
CA LYS A 103 41.31 -4.66 71.84
C LYS A 103 40.84 -3.26 71.44
N GLN A 104 41.75 -2.30 71.42
CA GLN A 104 41.43 -0.93 70.96
C GLN A 104 41.01 -0.90 69.49
N ALA A 105 41.68 -1.67 68.62
CA ALA A 105 41.30 -1.81 67.21
C ALA A 105 39.91 -2.43 67.04
N THR A 106 39.57 -3.45 67.84
CA THR A 106 38.26 -4.12 67.76
C THR A 106 37.12 -3.23 68.29
N GLU A 107 37.34 -2.47 69.38
CA GLU A 107 36.37 -1.48 69.88
C GLU A 107 36.12 -0.36 68.85
N TYR A 108 37.17 0.12 68.17
CA TYR A 108 37.03 1.12 67.12
C TYR A 108 36.23 0.58 65.92
N ILE A 109 36.49 -0.66 65.47
CA ILE A 109 35.73 -1.31 64.40
C ILE A 109 34.25 -1.51 64.80
N LEU A 110 33.99 -1.90 66.05
CA LEU A 110 32.63 -2.04 66.58
C LEU A 110 31.88 -0.69 66.60
N SER A 111 32.59 0.42 66.85
CA SER A 111 31.99 1.77 66.87
C SER A 111 31.64 2.32 65.48
N ILE A 112 32.33 1.88 64.42
CA ILE A 112 32.05 2.29 63.03
C ILE A 112 30.83 1.55 62.45
N ASN A 113 30.58 0.33 62.92
CA ASN A 113 29.47 -0.51 62.45
C ASN A 113 28.08 0.18 62.46
N PRO A 114 27.64 0.87 63.55
CA PRO A 114 26.37 1.58 63.55
C PRO A 114 26.32 2.79 62.60
N GLU A 115 27.45 3.45 62.32
CA GLU A 115 27.50 4.54 61.33
C GLU A 115 27.42 4.00 59.90
N THR A 116 28.07 2.88 59.60
CA THR A 116 27.94 2.19 58.32
C THR A 116 26.53 1.70 58.07
N GLU A 117 25.84 1.19 59.10
CA GLU A 117 24.44 0.76 59.00
C GLU A 117 23.50 1.96 58.74
N ARG A 118 23.75 3.11 59.39
CA ARG A 118 22.99 4.35 59.11
C ARG A 118 23.18 4.84 57.68
N LEU A 119 24.40 4.83 57.16
CA LEU A 119 24.70 5.20 55.77
C LEU A 119 24.07 4.22 54.79
N GLN A 120 24.12 2.91 55.09
CA GLN A 120 23.51 1.88 54.25
C GLN A 120 21.98 2.03 54.21
N ASN A 121 21.35 2.31 55.34
CA ASN A 121 19.93 2.64 55.41
C ASN A 121 19.59 3.95 54.66
N ALA A 122 20.46 4.96 54.70
CA ALA A 122 20.27 6.19 53.92
C ALA A 122 20.40 5.93 52.41
N ILE A 123 21.38 5.14 51.99
CA ILE A 123 21.55 4.69 50.60
C ILE A 123 20.33 3.90 50.15
N GLU A 124 19.81 2.99 50.97
CA GLU A 124 18.64 2.19 50.62
C GLU A 124 17.39 3.07 50.49
N LYS A 125 17.19 4.03 51.40
CA LYS A 125 16.12 5.05 51.27
C LYS A 125 16.27 5.88 49.99
N LEU A 126 17.49 6.25 49.60
CA LEU A 126 17.75 7.00 48.37
C LEU A 126 17.52 6.15 47.12
N LYS A 127 17.91 4.87 47.12
CA LYS A 127 17.61 3.94 46.03
C LYS A 127 16.12 3.75 45.85
N VAL A 128 15.37 3.53 46.94
CA VAL A 128 13.91 3.44 46.88
C VAL A 128 13.34 4.72 46.29
N LYS A 129 13.75 5.90 46.77
CA LYS A 129 13.33 7.19 46.17
C LYS A 129 13.66 7.29 44.68
N LEU A 130 14.86 6.87 44.26
CA LEU A 130 15.29 6.89 42.87
C LEU A 130 14.42 5.97 42.01
N THR A 131 14.16 4.74 42.46
CA THR A 131 13.27 3.80 41.75
C THR A 131 11.83 4.31 41.67
N THR A 132 11.31 4.94 42.74
CA THR A 132 9.98 5.55 42.69
C THR A 132 9.92 6.74 41.74
N LEU A 133 10.97 7.56 41.69
CA LEU A 133 11.04 8.70 40.79
C LEU A 133 11.19 8.24 39.33
N GLU A 134 11.95 7.17 39.09
CA GLU A 134 12.08 6.55 37.77
C GLU A 134 10.75 5.95 37.29
N SER A 135 10.00 5.28 38.18
CA SER A 135 8.64 4.81 37.87
C SER A 135 7.73 5.99 37.53
N GLN A 136 7.69 7.03 38.36
CA GLN A 136 6.87 8.22 38.11
C GLN A 136 7.25 8.92 36.80
N TRP A 137 8.54 9.03 36.51
CA TRP A 137 9.04 9.60 35.26
C TRP A 137 8.61 8.77 34.05
N ASN A 138 8.71 7.45 34.13
CA ASN A 138 8.28 6.55 33.07
C ASN A 138 6.77 6.59 32.86
N ASP A 139 5.97 6.65 33.93
CA ASP A 139 4.51 6.79 33.86
C ASP A 139 4.09 8.09 33.18
N ILE A 140 4.69 9.22 33.58
CA ILE A 140 4.44 10.53 32.94
C ILE A 140 4.91 10.51 31.48
N ARG A 141 6.09 9.95 31.20
CA ARG A 141 6.62 9.87 29.84
C ARG A 141 5.71 9.02 28.94
N GLN A 142 5.21 7.89 29.44
CA GLN A 142 4.31 7.01 28.71
C GLN A 142 2.97 7.67 28.44
N THR A 143 2.32 8.24 29.47
CA THR A 143 1.04 8.94 29.29
C THR A 143 1.16 10.10 28.31
N LEU A 144 2.28 10.85 28.33
CA LEU A 144 2.52 11.95 27.41
C LEU A 144 2.81 11.48 25.97
N ALA A 145 3.48 10.33 25.81
CA ALA A 145 3.66 9.68 24.51
C ALA A 145 2.32 9.18 23.93
N GLU A 146 1.48 8.55 24.75
CA GLU A 146 0.13 8.11 24.36
C GLU A 146 -0.76 9.31 23.98
N GLN A 147 -0.70 10.41 24.73
CA GLN A 147 -1.39 11.66 24.38
C GLN A 147 -0.90 12.24 23.05
N LYS A 148 0.41 12.23 22.80
CA LYS A 148 0.97 12.67 21.52
C LYS A 148 0.49 11.79 20.37
N ASP A 149 0.49 10.48 20.55
CA ASP A 149 0.06 9.53 19.51
C ASP A 149 -1.44 9.62 19.22
N THR A 150 -2.27 9.79 20.25
CA THR A 150 -3.71 10.01 20.08
C THR A 150 -3.99 11.33 19.37
N ILE A 151 -3.30 12.42 19.72
CA ILE A 151 -3.41 13.71 19.01
C ILE A 151 -2.98 13.55 17.54
N ASN A 152 -1.84 12.92 17.28
CA ASN A 152 -1.34 12.71 15.91
C ASN A 152 -2.31 11.87 15.06
N LYS A 153 -2.88 10.81 15.61
CA LYS A 153 -3.92 10.02 14.94
C LYS A 153 -5.15 10.87 14.63
N SER A 154 -5.65 11.61 15.62
CA SER A 154 -6.81 12.50 15.41
C SER A 154 -6.55 13.59 14.36
N LEU A 155 -5.33 14.13 14.29
CA LEU A 155 -4.93 15.10 13.26
C LEU A 155 -4.85 14.45 11.89
N SER A 156 -4.30 13.25 11.78
CA SER A 156 -4.25 12.49 10.53
C SER A 156 -5.65 12.16 10.01
N ASP A 157 -6.55 11.71 10.89
CA ASP A 157 -7.95 11.42 10.56
C ASP A 157 -8.68 12.69 10.10
N ARG A 158 -8.50 13.81 10.82
CA ARG A 158 -9.09 15.10 10.42
C ARG A 158 -8.53 15.61 9.08
N LEU A 159 -7.25 15.41 8.82
CA LEU A 159 -6.62 15.77 7.55
C LEU A 159 -7.22 14.94 6.41
N SER A 160 -7.32 13.62 6.60
CA SER A 160 -7.91 12.69 5.63
C SER A 160 -9.38 13.07 5.32
N GLN A 161 -10.21 13.27 6.35
CA GLN A 161 -11.60 13.70 6.17
C GLN A 161 -11.72 15.06 5.47
N THR A 162 -10.81 15.99 5.76
CA THR A 162 -10.79 17.30 5.10
C THR A 162 -10.43 17.16 3.63
N ASN A 163 -9.47 16.30 3.30
CA ASN A 163 -9.06 16.02 1.93
C ASN A 163 -10.17 15.34 1.13
N GLU A 164 -10.88 14.36 1.71
CA GLU A 164 -12.05 13.72 1.10
C GLU A 164 -13.16 14.74 0.81
N LYS A 165 -13.49 15.60 1.78
CA LYS A 165 -14.47 16.69 1.59
C LYS A 165 -14.04 17.66 0.49
N LEU A 166 -12.74 17.98 0.42
CA LEU A 166 -12.19 18.86 -0.60
C LEU A 166 -12.28 18.22 -1.99
N GLN A 167 -11.97 16.92 -2.10
CA GLN A 167 -12.13 16.16 -3.33
C GLN A 167 -13.60 16.13 -3.77
N MET A 168 -14.55 15.87 -2.85
CA MET A 168 -15.98 15.91 -3.14
C MET A 168 -16.44 17.28 -3.63
N ILE A 169 -15.94 18.37 -3.03
CA ILE A 169 -16.23 19.74 -3.48
C ILE A 169 -15.69 19.96 -4.90
N ASN A 170 -14.49 19.49 -5.21
CA ASN A 170 -13.90 19.61 -6.54
C ASN A 170 -14.69 18.82 -7.59
N ASP A 171 -15.11 17.60 -7.27
CA ASP A 171 -15.94 16.76 -8.15
C ASP A 171 -17.30 17.43 -8.41
N MET A 172 -17.92 17.98 -7.37
CA MET A 172 -19.18 18.73 -7.50
C MET A 172 -19.01 20.00 -8.34
N LYS A 173 -17.90 20.73 -8.17
CA LYS A 173 -17.56 21.89 -9.02
C LYS A 173 -17.35 21.48 -10.48
N GLN A 174 -16.69 20.34 -10.73
CA GLN A 174 -16.50 19.84 -12.09
C GLN A 174 -17.84 19.43 -12.72
N LYS A 175 -18.68 18.69 -12.01
CA LYS A 175 -20.04 18.35 -12.45
C LYS A 175 -20.88 19.60 -12.74
N GLY A 176 -20.78 20.62 -11.88
CA GLY A 176 -21.44 21.91 -12.08
C GLY A 176 -20.98 22.62 -13.36
N ARG A 177 -19.67 22.61 -13.65
CA ARG A 177 -19.13 23.16 -14.91
C ARG A 177 -19.65 22.40 -16.13
N LEU A 178 -19.65 21.06 -16.10
CA LEU A 178 -20.19 20.25 -17.20
C LEU A 178 -21.67 20.52 -17.44
N LEU A 179 -22.48 20.55 -16.38
CA LEU A 179 -23.90 20.90 -16.46
C LEU A 179 -24.14 22.30 -17.02
N MET A 180 -23.29 23.28 -16.68
CA MET A 180 -23.40 24.64 -17.20
C MET A 180 -23.13 24.69 -18.71
N THR A 181 -22.11 23.95 -19.18
CA THR A 181 -21.84 23.78 -20.62
C THR A 181 -23.02 23.09 -21.31
N ASP A 182 -23.54 22.00 -20.75
CA ASP A 182 -24.69 21.27 -21.31
C ASP A 182 -25.95 22.16 -21.41
N ILE A 183 -26.21 23.00 -20.41
CA ILE A 183 -27.32 23.96 -20.43
C ILE A 183 -27.13 24.98 -21.55
N LYS A 184 -25.91 25.49 -21.72
CA LYS A 184 -25.58 26.43 -22.79
C LYS A 184 -25.80 25.79 -24.16
N ASP A 185 -25.25 24.60 -24.39
CA ASP A 185 -25.36 23.86 -25.65
C ASP A 185 -26.83 23.53 -25.97
N LYS A 186 -27.59 23.06 -24.97
CA LYS A 186 -29.03 22.82 -25.13
C LYS A 186 -29.82 24.11 -25.40
N GLY A 187 -29.41 25.23 -24.79
CA GLY A 187 -29.99 26.54 -25.05
C GLY A 187 -29.76 27.00 -26.49
N GLU A 188 -28.56 26.82 -27.03
CA GLU A 188 -28.22 27.13 -28.43
C GLU A 188 -29.02 26.25 -29.41
N ILE A 189 -29.14 24.94 -29.12
CA ILE A 189 -29.97 24.02 -29.89
C ILE A 189 -31.44 24.44 -29.87
N PHE A 190 -31.96 24.80 -28.69
CA PHE A 190 -33.35 25.27 -28.54
C PHE A 190 -33.61 26.53 -29.36
N GLN A 191 -32.71 27.53 -29.29
CA GLN A 191 -32.85 28.76 -30.08
C GLN A 191 -32.85 28.47 -31.58
N ARG A 192 -31.96 27.58 -32.06
CA ARG A 192 -31.93 27.17 -33.47
C ARG A 192 -33.23 26.50 -33.90
N LEU A 193 -33.69 25.49 -33.15
CA LEU A 193 -34.93 24.77 -33.45
C LEU A 193 -36.15 25.70 -33.43
N ASN A 194 -36.20 26.63 -32.47
CA ASN A 194 -37.27 27.61 -32.40
C ASN A 194 -37.25 28.57 -33.61
N GLY A 195 -36.06 28.98 -34.05
CA GLY A 195 -35.88 29.76 -35.28
C GLY A 195 -36.35 29.01 -36.53
N GLU A 196 -35.98 27.74 -36.69
CA GLU A 196 -36.46 26.88 -37.78
C GLU A 196 -37.97 26.70 -37.75
N TYR A 197 -38.55 26.50 -36.57
CA TYR A 197 -39.99 26.37 -36.38
C TYR A 197 -40.74 27.64 -36.81
N GLU A 198 -40.32 28.82 -36.34
CA GLU A 198 -40.97 30.08 -36.75
C GLU A 198 -40.76 30.38 -38.25
N GLN A 199 -39.61 30.01 -38.84
CA GLN A 199 -39.42 30.08 -40.29
C GLN A 199 -40.36 29.15 -41.05
N GLN A 200 -40.56 27.91 -40.60
CA GLN A 200 -41.50 27.00 -41.24
C GLN A 200 -42.95 27.49 -41.09
N LYS A 201 -43.33 27.97 -39.91
CA LYS A 201 -44.64 28.53 -39.62
C LYS A 201 -44.93 29.75 -40.48
N THR A 202 -43.99 30.67 -40.66
CA THR A 202 -44.15 31.82 -41.57
C THR A 202 -44.22 31.39 -43.03
N LYS A 203 -43.38 30.44 -43.48
CA LYS A 203 -43.47 29.84 -44.82
C LYS A 203 -44.84 29.18 -45.06
N LEU A 204 -45.35 28.44 -44.07
CA LEU A 204 -46.65 27.78 -44.14
C LEU A 204 -47.79 28.78 -44.13
N LYS A 205 -47.76 29.81 -43.27
CA LYS A 205 -48.78 30.86 -43.24
C LYS A 205 -48.85 31.60 -44.57
N ASN A 206 -47.69 32.01 -45.11
CA ASN A 206 -47.61 32.69 -46.41
C ASN A 206 -48.05 31.80 -47.58
N LYS A 207 -47.80 30.48 -47.51
CA LYS A 207 -48.25 29.53 -48.55
C LYS A 207 -49.72 29.14 -48.39
N GLN A 208 -50.22 28.84 -47.19
CA GLN A 208 -51.59 28.39 -46.96
C GLN A 208 -52.60 29.50 -47.18
N ASP A 209 -52.34 30.71 -46.67
CA ASP A 209 -53.31 31.80 -46.79
C ASP A 209 -53.46 32.22 -48.26
N ASN A 210 -52.37 32.22 -49.03
CA ASN A 210 -52.41 32.54 -50.46
C ASN A 210 -52.89 31.37 -51.33
N ASN A 211 -52.35 30.15 -51.17
CA ASN A 211 -52.74 29.03 -52.03
C ASN A 211 -54.17 28.56 -51.75
N ARG A 212 -54.59 28.46 -50.48
CA ARG A 212 -55.93 27.95 -50.19
C ARG A 212 -57.00 28.91 -50.68
N GLN A 213 -56.83 30.22 -50.44
CA GLN A 213 -57.79 31.22 -50.92
C GLN A 213 -57.79 31.29 -52.45
N PHE A 214 -56.63 31.20 -53.09
CA PHE A 214 -56.52 31.16 -54.55
C PHE A 214 -57.21 29.94 -55.16
N PHE A 215 -56.92 28.72 -54.66
CA PHE A 215 -57.57 27.51 -55.12
C PHE A 215 -59.08 27.53 -54.84
N THR A 216 -59.49 28.03 -53.67
CA THR A 216 -60.93 28.16 -53.34
C THR A 216 -61.63 29.11 -54.31
N LYS A 217 -61.03 30.27 -54.63
CA LYS A 217 -61.58 31.22 -55.61
C LYS A 217 -61.67 30.60 -57.01
N GLN A 218 -60.62 29.94 -57.47
CA GLN A 218 -60.63 29.24 -58.76
C GLN A 218 -61.69 28.15 -58.82
N ILE A 219 -61.82 27.33 -57.77
CA ILE A 219 -62.86 26.29 -57.70
C ILE A 219 -64.25 26.93 -57.79
N LEU A 220 -64.50 28.01 -57.06
CA LEU A 220 -65.79 28.72 -57.10
C LEU A 220 -66.07 29.32 -58.48
N GLU A 221 -65.05 29.86 -59.16
CA GLU A 221 -65.18 30.36 -60.52
C GLU A 221 -65.51 29.26 -61.52
N ILE A 222 -64.83 28.10 -61.44
CA ILE A 222 -65.14 26.92 -62.25
C ILE A 222 -66.59 26.50 -62.02
N VAL A 223 -67.03 26.42 -60.76
CA VAL A 223 -68.42 26.05 -60.41
C VAL A 223 -69.44 27.04 -60.98
N ALA A 224 -69.17 28.34 -60.89
CA ALA A 224 -70.03 29.37 -61.46
C ALA A 224 -70.10 29.24 -63.00
N ASN A 225 -68.96 29.01 -63.65
CA ASN A 225 -68.90 28.80 -65.10
C ASN A 225 -69.65 27.53 -65.52
N THR A 226 -69.49 26.41 -64.83
CA THR A 226 -70.23 25.17 -65.11
C THR A 226 -71.74 25.38 -64.94
N THR A 227 -72.15 26.17 -63.95
CA THR A 227 -73.58 26.49 -63.75
C THR A 227 -74.12 27.32 -64.91
N LYS A 228 -73.39 28.36 -65.33
CA LYS A 228 -73.76 29.19 -66.49
C LYS A 228 -73.81 28.36 -67.79
N GLN A 229 -72.83 27.49 -68.01
CA GLN A 229 -72.82 26.58 -69.16
C GLN A 229 -74.04 25.66 -69.16
N LYS A 230 -74.44 25.12 -68.00
CA LYS A 230 -75.65 24.29 -67.89
C LYS A 230 -76.91 25.06 -68.26
N GLU A 231 -77.03 26.31 -67.86
CA GLU A 231 -78.16 27.18 -68.23
C GLU A 231 -78.17 27.48 -69.73
N GLU A 232 -77.02 27.80 -70.32
CA GLU A 232 -76.88 28.02 -71.76
C GLU A 232 -77.20 26.75 -72.57
N ILE A 233 -76.73 25.58 -72.14
CA ILE A 233 -77.07 24.29 -72.77
C ILE A 233 -78.59 24.07 -72.73
N ASN A 234 -79.24 24.30 -71.57
CA ASN A 234 -80.69 24.16 -71.46
C ASN A 234 -81.44 25.12 -72.40
N LYS A 235 -80.95 26.36 -72.53
CA LYS A 235 -81.49 27.33 -73.48
C LYS A 235 -81.39 26.82 -74.92
N THR A 236 -80.21 26.38 -75.34
CA THR A 236 -79.98 25.81 -76.68
C THR A 236 -80.86 24.58 -76.93
N ILE A 237 -81.07 23.72 -75.93
CA ILE A 237 -81.99 22.57 -76.04
C ILE A 237 -83.43 23.03 -76.28
N ILE A 238 -83.90 24.05 -75.54
CA ILE A 238 -85.25 24.60 -75.73
C ILE A 238 -85.38 25.21 -77.12
N GLU A 239 -84.42 26.01 -77.56
CA GLU A 239 -84.40 26.62 -78.89
C GLU A 239 -84.41 25.55 -79.99
N THR A 240 -83.61 24.49 -79.85
CA THR A 240 -83.59 23.36 -80.78
C THR A 240 -84.94 22.64 -80.84
N ARG A 241 -85.62 22.46 -79.70
CA ARG A 241 -86.96 21.86 -79.65
C ARG A 241 -88.01 22.76 -80.32
N VAL A 242 -87.90 24.08 -80.19
CA VAL A 242 -88.79 25.03 -80.86
C VAL A 242 -88.56 24.97 -82.38
N LEU A 243 -87.31 25.01 -82.84
CA LEU A 243 -86.96 24.87 -84.25
C LEU A 243 -87.47 23.56 -84.84
N GLN A 244 -87.37 22.45 -84.10
CA GLN A 244 -87.90 21.15 -84.54
C GLN A 244 -89.44 21.17 -84.70
N LYS A 245 -90.16 21.83 -83.79
CA LYS A 245 -91.62 22.02 -83.93
C LYS A 245 -91.98 22.90 -85.11
N ASP A 246 -91.23 23.97 -85.34
CA ASP A 246 -91.43 24.86 -86.48
C ASP A 246 -91.16 24.18 -87.81
N LEU A 247 -90.09 23.36 -87.87
CA LEU A 247 -89.77 22.53 -89.02
C LEU A 247 -90.92 21.56 -89.31
N ASN A 248 -91.37 20.78 -88.32
CA ASN A 248 -92.50 19.87 -88.50
C ASN A 248 -93.77 20.60 -88.96
N ARG A 249 -94.08 21.77 -88.37
CA ARG A 249 -95.23 22.59 -88.75
C ARG A 249 -95.13 23.07 -90.21
N LEU A 250 -93.94 23.51 -90.65
CA LEU A 250 -93.70 23.95 -92.01
C LEU A 250 -93.79 22.78 -93.01
N THR A 251 -93.23 21.62 -92.68
CA THR A 251 -93.32 20.40 -93.48
C THR A 251 -94.76 19.94 -93.64
N GLU A 252 -95.54 19.88 -92.55
CA GLU A 252 -96.97 19.54 -92.62
C GLU A 252 -97.78 20.58 -93.43
N LYS A 253 -97.46 21.87 -93.29
CA LYS A 253 -98.11 22.93 -94.07
C LYS A 253 -97.80 22.78 -95.56
N LEU A 254 -96.55 22.52 -95.91
CA LEU A 254 -96.10 22.28 -97.28
C LEU A 254 -96.89 21.13 -97.90
N GLU A 255 -96.93 19.97 -97.24
CA GLU A 255 -97.65 18.77 -97.70
C GLU A 255 -99.15 19.05 -97.92
N ARG A 256 -99.81 19.69 -96.95
CA ARG A 256 -101.24 20.07 -97.08
C ARG A 256 -101.46 21.04 -98.24
N THR A 257 -100.58 22.04 -98.41
CA THR A 257 -100.72 23.00 -99.52
C THR A 257 -100.46 22.36 -100.87
N PHE A 258 -99.51 21.42 -100.95
CA PHE A 258 -99.26 20.64 -102.16
C PHE A 258 -100.47 19.79 -102.51
N GLN A 259 -101.02 19.02 -101.57
CA GLN A 259 -102.17 18.15 -101.80
C GLN A 259 -103.41 18.92 -102.28
N VAL A 260 -103.68 20.10 -101.71
CA VAL A 260 -104.78 20.98 -102.15
C VAL A 260 -104.54 21.49 -103.58
N THR A 261 -103.31 21.90 -103.90
CA THR A 261 -102.95 22.43 -105.22
C THR A 261 -102.95 21.32 -106.28
N ASP A 262 -102.41 20.15 -105.95
CA ASP A 262 -102.42 18.93 -106.77
C ASP A 262 -103.87 18.53 -107.11
N THR A 263 -104.73 18.42 -106.10
CA THR A 263 -106.15 18.07 -106.30
C THR A 263 -106.87 19.07 -107.21
N ARG A 264 -106.60 20.38 -107.04
CA ARG A 264 -107.23 21.43 -107.84
C ARG A 264 -106.73 21.40 -109.28
N LEU A 265 -105.42 21.42 -109.48
CA LEU A 265 -104.83 21.39 -110.83
C LEU A 265 -105.14 20.09 -111.57
N PHE A 266 -105.22 18.95 -110.87
CA PHE A 266 -105.62 17.68 -111.47
C PHE A 266 -107.05 17.72 -112.02
N LYS A 267 -107.98 18.39 -111.32
CA LYS A 267 -109.36 18.59 -111.81
C LYS A 267 -109.37 19.48 -113.05
N ASP A 268 -108.66 20.60 -113.02
CA ASP A 268 -108.62 21.58 -114.12
C ASP A 268 -107.90 21.01 -115.37
N ALA A 269 -106.86 20.20 -115.17
CA ALA A 269 -106.09 19.53 -116.24
C ALA A 269 -106.90 18.50 -117.07
N LYS A 270 -108.07 18.07 -116.57
CA LYS A 270 -109.00 17.22 -117.34
C LYS A 270 -109.68 17.98 -118.46
N VAL A 271 -109.88 19.28 -118.30
CA VAL A 271 -110.67 20.12 -119.21
C VAL A 271 -109.78 21.02 -120.07
N ASP A 272 -108.74 21.61 -119.46
CA ASP A 272 -107.86 22.58 -120.12
C ASP A 272 -106.45 22.03 -120.36
N GLU A 273 -105.92 22.27 -121.56
CA GLU A 273 -104.57 21.88 -121.96
C GLU A 273 -103.49 22.73 -121.26
N CYS A 274 -103.77 24.02 -121.01
CA CYS A 274 -102.86 24.87 -120.26
C CYS A 274 -102.71 24.38 -118.81
N ALA A 275 -103.83 24.09 -118.14
CA ALA A 275 -103.85 23.48 -116.80
C ALA A 275 -103.10 22.13 -116.74
N ARG A 276 -103.15 21.32 -117.81
CA ARG A 276 -102.38 20.06 -117.89
C ARG A 276 -100.87 20.29 -117.91
N ARG A 277 -100.40 21.36 -118.57
CA ARG A 277 -98.99 21.75 -118.57
C ARG A 277 -98.56 22.22 -117.18
N SER A 278 -99.37 23.05 -116.53
CA SER A 278 -99.15 23.50 -115.15
C SER A 278 -99.13 22.35 -114.15
N TYR A 279 -100.00 21.35 -114.32
CA TYR A 279 -100.01 20.14 -113.47
C TYR A 279 -98.70 19.35 -113.57
N LYS A 280 -98.18 19.12 -114.79
CA LYS A 280 -96.88 18.47 -114.99
C LYS A 280 -95.75 19.26 -114.33
N MET A 281 -95.76 20.59 -114.47
CA MET A 281 -94.77 21.47 -113.83
C MET A 281 -94.87 21.41 -112.30
N LEU A 282 -96.07 21.31 -111.73
CA LEU A 282 -96.26 21.15 -110.28
C LEU A 282 -95.62 19.84 -109.77
N ILE A 283 -95.85 18.72 -110.45
CA ILE A 283 -95.26 17.43 -110.08
C ILE A 283 -93.73 17.52 -110.15
N THR A 284 -93.19 18.05 -111.25
CA THR A 284 -91.73 18.23 -111.40
C THR A 284 -91.17 19.10 -110.29
N LEU A 285 -91.81 20.22 -109.98
CA LEU A 285 -91.40 21.10 -108.88
C LEU A 285 -91.37 20.36 -107.53
N HIS A 286 -92.40 19.57 -107.22
CA HIS A 286 -92.43 18.80 -105.98
C HIS A 286 -91.31 17.76 -105.92
N CYS A 287 -91.09 17.00 -107.00
CA CYS A 287 -90.01 16.05 -107.08
C CYS A 287 -88.62 16.71 -106.93
N ASP A 288 -88.43 17.88 -107.54
CA ASP A 288 -87.18 18.64 -107.43
C ASP A 288 -87.00 19.17 -105.98
N CYS A 289 -88.06 19.66 -105.35
CA CYS A 289 -88.01 20.10 -103.95
C CYS A 289 -87.72 18.95 -102.98
N ASP A 290 -88.34 17.78 -103.16
CA ASP A 290 -88.07 16.57 -102.37
C ASP A 290 -86.62 16.10 -102.55
N PHE A 291 -86.09 16.17 -103.77
CA PHE A 291 -84.71 15.85 -104.07
C PHE A 291 -83.73 16.80 -103.36
N VAL A 292 -83.99 18.11 -103.43
CA VAL A 292 -83.20 19.12 -102.72
C VAL A 292 -83.25 18.90 -101.20
N TYR A 293 -84.42 18.59 -100.65
CA TYR A 293 -84.59 18.31 -99.22
C TYR A 293 -83.69 17.14 -98.76
N LYS A 294 -83.70 16.02 -99.51
CA LYS A 294 -82.85 14.86 -99.21
C LYS A 294 -81.36 15.17 -99.28
N ILE A 295 -80.92 15.90 -100.32
CA ILE A 295 -79.52 16.31 -100.44
C ILE A 295 -79.09 17.17 -99.23
N VAL A 296 -79.94 18.11 -98.80
CA VAL A 296 -79.64 18.95 -97.63
C VAL A 296 -79.53 18.10 -96.35
N GLU A 297 -80.36 17.08 -96.18
CA GLU A 297 -80.27 16.14 -95.06
C GLU A 297 -78.98 15.31 -95.09
N GLU A 298 -78.62 14.77 -96.26
CA GLU A 298 -77.36 14.03 -96.47
C GLU A 298 -76.13 14.90 -96.22
N ILE A 299 -76.10 16.14 -96.72
CA ILE A 299 -75.05 17.13 -96.42
C ILE A 299 -74.95 17.34 -94.91
N GLY A 300 -76.08 17.43 -94.20
CA GLY A 300 -76.11 17.57 -92.75
C GLY A 300 -75.50 16.37 -92.01
N VAL A 301 -75.67 15.15 -92.52
CA VAL A 301 -75.00 13.94 -91.98
C VAL A 301 -73.49 14.01 -92.24
N ILE A 302 -73.08 14.31 -93.47
CA ILE A 302 -71.66 14.40 -93.84
C ILE A 302 -70.93 15.47 -93.01
N ILE A 303 -71.54 16.63 -92.77
CA ILE A 303 -70.94 17.69 -91.94
C ILE A 303 -70.71 17.22 -90.50
N ARG A 304 -71.61 16.41 -89.93
CA ARG A 304 -71.42 15.84 -88.59
C ARG A 304 -70.29 14.82 -88.58
N GLU A 305 -70.22 13.96 -89.57
CA GLU A 305 -69.13 12.98 -89.71
C GLU A 305 -67.77 13.66 -89.89
N ILE A 306 -67.70 14.73 -90.69
CA ILE A 306 -66.47 15.53 -90.83
C ILE A 306 -66.02 16.07 -89.47
N ARG A 307 -66.94 16.65 -88.68
CA ARG A 307 -66.59 17.15 -87.34
C ARG A 307 -66.16 16.06 -86.38
N GLU A 308 -66.81 14.89 -86.40
CA GLU A 308 -66.39 13.76 -85.57
C GLU A 308 -64.98 13.26 -85.93
N LEU A 309 -64.62 13.26 -87.21
CA LEU A 309 -63.27 12.94 -87.67
C LEU A 309 -62.26 14.03 -87.29
N GLU A 310 -62.63 15.30 -87.40
CA GLU A 310 -61.81 16.43 -86.94
C GLU A 310 -61.51 16.34 -85.44
N ASP A 311 -62.53 16.06 -84.62
CA ASP A 311 -62.38 15.88 -83.17
C ASP A 311 -61.47 14.67 -82.84
N GLN A 312 -61.59 13.56 -83.57
CA GLN A 312 -60.71 12.40 -83.41
C GLN A 312 -59.25 12.72 -83.75
N ILE A 313 -59.02 13.49 -84.83
CA ILE A 313 -57.68 13.95 -85.21
C ILE A 313 -57.10 14.83 -84.11
N GLU A 314 -57.89 15.75 -83.53
CA GLU A 314 -57.42 16.62 -82.47
C GLU A 314 -57.05 15.84 -81.20
N VAL A 315 -57.87 14.85 -80.82
CA VAL A 315 -57.58 13.96 -79.68
C VAL A 315 -56.29 13.16 -79.89
N GLU A 316 -56.09 12.60 -81.08
CA GLU A 316 -54.84 11.88 -81.40
C GLU A 316 -53.62 12.81 -81.45
N ALA A 317 -53.78 14.04 -81.94
CA ALA A 317 -52.72 15.04 -81.93
C ALA A 317 -52.31 15.42 -80.50
N GLN A 318 -53.29 15.59 -79.59
CA GLN A 318 -53.03 15.92 -78.18
C GLN A 318 -52.33 14.80 -77.40
N LYS A 319 -52.40 13.53 -77.87
CA LYS A 319 -51.81 12.41 -77.14
C LYS A 319 -50.28 12.44 -77.02
N ASN A 320 -49.57 13.42 -77.60
CA ASN A 320 -48.12 13.64 -77.45
C ASN A 320 -47.32 12.33 -77.47
N MET A 321 -47.73 11.38 -78.33
CA MET A 321 -47.25 10.00 -78.28
C MET A 321 -45.74 9.93 -78.52
N SER A 322 -45.21 10.86 -79.34
CA SER A 322 -43.76 11.02 -79.55
C SER A 322 -43.03 11.36 -78.25
N THR A 323 -43.51 12.37 -77.50
CA THR A 323 -42.90 12.80 -76.24
C THR A 323 -43.00 11.71 -75.17
N ASN A 324 -44.12 10.98 -75.14
CA ASN A 324 -44.32 9.84 -74.25
C ASN A 324 -43.39 8.66 -74.59
N LEU A 325 -43.13 8.41 -75.88
CA LEU A 325 -42.18 7.38 -76.32
C LEU A 325 -40.73 7.79 -76.02
N GLU A 326 -40.38 9.06 -76.19
CA GLU A 326 -39.04 9.60 -75.86
C GLU A 326 -38.75 9.52 -74.36
N THR A 327 -39.72 9.89 -73.51
CA THR A 327 -39.61 9.78 -72.06
C THR A 327 -39.48 8.33 -71.61
N LEU A 328 -40.32 7.43 -72.12
CA LEU A 328 -40.23 5.99 -71.84
C LEU A 328 -38.88 5.40 -72.26
N LEU A 329 -38.35 5.81 -73.42
CA LEU A 329 -37.04 5.37 -73.91
C LEU A 329 -35.89 5.87 -73.02
N ASN A 330 -36.00 7.10 -72.51
CA ASN A 330 -35.03 7.66 -71.57
C ASN A 330 -35.08 6.93 -70.21
N GLU A 331 -36.27 6.65 -69.69
CA GLU A 331 -36.46 5.85 -68.47
C GLU A 331 -35.89 4.43 -68.65
N TYR A 332 -36.18 3.79 -69.77
CA TYR A 332 -35.63 2.47 -70.10
C TYR A 332 -34.10 2.47 -70.14
N LYS A 333 -33.47 3.48 -70.76
CA LYS A 333 -32.00 3.64 -70.77
C LYS A 333 -31.44 3.79 -69.35
N LYS A 334 -32.11 4.55 -68.50
CA LYS A 334 -31.72 4.75 -67.10
C LYS A 334 -31.78 3.44 -66.30
N ILE A 335 -32.88 2.71 -66.40
CA ILE A 335 -33.05 1.39 -65.76
C ILE A 335 -32.00 0.40 -66.27
N LYS A 336 -31.71 0.40 -67.58
CA LYS A 336 -30.66 -0.45 -68.15
C LYS A 336 -29.27 -0.09 -67.59
N GLY A 337 -28.98 1.20 -67.42
CA GLY A 337 -27.76 1.69 -66.78
C GLY A 337 -27.63 1.27 -65.32
N GLU A 338 -28.69 1.45 -64.54
CA GLU A 338 -28.76 1.03 -63.14
C GLU A 338 -28.59 -0.49 -62.99
N ASN A 339 -29.25 -1.28 -63.85
CA ASN A 339 -29.09 -2.73 -63.87
C ASN A 339 -27.67 -3.17 -64.25
N MET A 340 -26.99 -2.47 -65.16
CA MET A 340 -25.58 -2.73 -65.45
C MET A 340 -24.68 -2.38 -64.26
N ALA A 341 -24.91 -1.23 -63.61
CA ALA A 341 -24.15 -0.83 -62.42
C ALA A 341 -24.35 -1.81 -61.25
N LEU A 342 -25.57 -2.31 -61.05
CA LEU A 342 -25.88 -3.34 -60.06
C LEU A 342 -25.19 -4.66 -60.40
N LYS A 343 -25.23 -5.11 -61.66
CA LYS A 343 -24.50 -6.31 -62.11
C LYS A 343 -23.00 -6.22 -61.84
N SER A 344 -22.37 -5.07 -62.12
CA SER A 344 -20.95 -4.87 -61.83
C SER A 344 -20.64 -4.89 -60.33
N LYS A 345 -21.50 -4.31 -59.48
CA LYS A 345 -21.34 -4.37 -58.01
C LYS A 345 -21.48 -5.79 -57.46
N VAL A 346 -22.41 -6.58 -58.00
CA VAL A 346 -22.59 -7.99 -57.60
C VAL A 346 -21.45 -8.87 -58.13
N GLY A 347 -20.91 -8.57 -59.31
CA GLY A 347 -19.76 -9.27 -59.88
C GLY A 347 -18.45 -9.05 -59.12
N ASN A 348 -18.25 -7.85 -58.54
CA ASN A 348 -17.07 -7.51 -57.74
C ASN A 348 -17.15 -7.97 -56.27
N SER A 349 -18.24 -8.64 -55.88
CA SER A 349 -18.46 -9.13 -54.50
C SER A 349 -18.28 -10.66 -54.38
N LYS A 350 -17.68 -11.29 -55.41
CA LYS A 350 -17.13 -12.66 -55.38
C LYS A 350 -15.63 -12.56 -55.50
#